data_AF-A0A4Q1AES8-F1
#
_entry.id   AF-A0A4Q1AES8-F1
#
_cell.length_a   1.000
_cell.length_b   1.000
_cell.length_c   1.000
_cell.angle_alpha   90.00
_cell.angle_beta   90.00
_cell.angle_gamma   90.00
#
_symmetry.space_group_name_H-M   'P 1'
#
loop_
_entity.id
_entity.type
_entity.pdbx_description
1 polymer ?
#
loop_
_entity_poly.entity_id
_entity_poly.type
_entity_poly.pdbx_seq_one_letter_code
_entity_poly.pdbx_strand_id
1 'polypeptide(L)'
;MHDKQLRIRYIRVLEKFFTRTLSLLKLEEFDKELFIQRTKKNFEDMNRVKPIDLHSNYLINLKDFINKTMQYINNPSDDFEDERAVLLKDANLLQKEKNKKTYKKEKHKKSKFNDGY
;
A
#
# COMPACT_ATOMS: atom_id res chain seq x y z
N MET A 1 -23.36 -11.66 -3.17
CA MET A 1 -22.28 -10.62 -3.22
C MET A 1 -21.91 -10.43 -4.67
N HIS A 2 -22.11 -9.25 -5.24
CA HIS A 2 -21.79 -8.95 -6.63
C HIS A 2 -20.27 -8.80 -6.83
N ASP A 3 -19.71 -9.21 -7.98
CA ASP A 3 -18.25 -9.23 -8.23
C ASP A 3 -17.57 -7.88 -8.00
N LYS A 4 -18.26 -6.79 -8.37
CA LYS A 4 -17.80 -5.43 -8.10
C LYS A 4 -17.57 -5.18 -6.60
N GLN A 5 -18.45 -5.68 -5.75
CA GLN A 5 -18.37 -5.51 -4.29
C GLN A 5 -17.21 -6.32 -3.70
N LEU A 6 -17.00 -7.54 -4.19
CA LEU A 6 -15.85 -8.36 -3.79
C LEU A 6 -14.53 -7.70 -4.21
N ARG A 7 -14.46 -7.17 -5.44
CA ARG A 7 -13.29 -6.44 -5.93
C ARG A 7 -12.99 -5.21 -5.09
N ILE A 8 -14.01 -4.41 -4.75
CA ILE A 8 -13.85 -3.23 -3.88
C ILE A 8 -13.34 -3.65 -2.49
N ARG A 9 -13.90 -4.73 -1.92
CA ARG A 9 -13.45 -5.26 -0.63
C ARG A 9 -11.99 -5.70 -0.67
N TYR A 10 -11.58 -6.41 -1.72
CA TYR A 10 -10.20 -6.86 -1.89
C TYR A 10 -9.23 -5.67 -2.00
N ILE A 11 -9.54 -4.68 -2.84
CA ILE A 11 -8.73 -3.46 -2.95
C ILE A 11 -8.60 -2.75 -1.58
N ARG A 12 -9.70 -2.67 -0.81
CA ARG A 12 -9.67 -2.03 0.52
C ARG A 12 -8.74 -2.74 1.49
N VAL A 13 -8.70 -4.07 1.50
CA VAL A 13 -7.80 -4.78 2.44
C VAL A 13 -6.34 -4.67 2.03
N LEU A 14 -6.02 -4.64 0.72
CA LEU A 14 -4.66 -4.36 0.23
C LEU A 14 -4.19 -2.97 0.67
N GLU A 15 -5.02 -1.95 0.47
CA GLU A 15 -4.74 -0.56 0.86
C GLU A 15 -4.60 -0.40 2.38
N LYS A 16 -5.44 -1.12 3.14
CA LYS A 16 -5.38 -1.14 4.61
C LYS A 16 -4.09 -1.77 5.11
N PHE A 17 -3.67 -2.89 4.53
CA PHE A 17 -2.38 -3.51 4.82
C PHE A 17 -1.25 -2.50 4.58
N PHE A 18 -1.19 -1.92 3.37
CA PHE A 18 -0.17 -0.95 2.99
C PHE A 18 -0.08 0.23 3.96
N THR A 19 -1.22 0.84 4.31
CA THR A 19 -1.26 2.00 5.20
C THR A 19 -0.74 1.66 6.59
N ARG A 20 -1.12 0.50 7.13
CA ARG A 20 -0.66 0.03 8.46
C ARG A 20 0.84 -0.28 8.45
N THR A 21 1.32 -1.00 7.44
CA THR A 21 2.75 -1.34 7.29
C THR A 21 3.59 -0.07 7.14
N LEU A 22 3.17 0.87 6.30
CA LEU A 22 3.86 2.15 6.12
C LEU A 22 3.94 2.98 7.41
N SER A 23 2.88 2.96 8.22
CA SER A 23 2.87 3.68 9.49
C SER A 23 3.91 3.12 10.45
N LEU A 24 4.08 1.79 10.49
CA LEU A 24 5.10 1.14 11.33
C LEU A 24 6.52 1.41 10.83
N LEU A 25 6.75 1.37 9.51
CA LEU A 25 8.06 1.67 8.92
C LEU A 25 8.54 3.10 9.22
N LYS A 26 7.60 4.03 9.39
CA LYS A 26 7.86 5.47 9.63
C LYS A 26 7.99 5.85 11.10
N LEU A 27 7.89 4.91 12.03
CA LEU A 27 8.14 5.21 13.44
C LEU A 27 9.58 5.72 13.60
N GLU A 28 9.74 6.78 14.42
CA GLU A 28 11.05 7.35 14.75
C GLU A 28 11.89 6.30 15.49
N GLU A 29 11.32 5.73 16.54
CA GLU A 29 11.84 4.57 17.25
C GLU A 29 11.35 3.28 16.58
N PHE A 30 12.02 2.88 15.50
CA PHE A 30 11.66 1.67 14.76
C PHE A 30 12.05 0.41 15.55
N ASP A 31 11.04 -0.43 15.85
CA ASP A 31 11.21 -1.74 16.46
C ASP A 31 10.95 -2.83 15.42
N LYS A 32 12.01 -3.55 15.05
CA LYS A 32 12.00 -4.65 14.09
C LYS A 32 11.06 -5.79 14.51
N GLU A 33 11.09 -6.20 15.76
CA GLU A 33 10.29 -7.33 16.24
C GLU A 33 8.81 -6.98 16.24
N LEU A 34 8.48 -5.79 16.74
CA LEU A 34 7.12 -5.25 16.70
C LEU A 34 6.64 -5.09 15.27
N PHE A 35 7.48 -4.59 14.37
CA PHE A 35 7.18 -4.44 12.95
C PHE A 35 6.81 -5.79 12.32
N ILE A 36 7.64 -6.82 12.52
CA ILE A 36 7.41 -8.18 11.99
C ILE A 36 6.10 -8.74 12.56
N GLN A 37 5.91 -8.68 13.87
CA GLN A 37 4.72 -9.20 14.55
C GLN A 37 3.44 -8.55 14.01
N ARG A 38 3.40 -7.22 13.94
CA ARG A 38 2.23 -6.47 13.49
C ARG A 38 1.96 -6.66 12.00
N THR A 39 3.01 -6.75 11.19
CA THR A 39 2.89 -6.96 9.74
C THR A 39 2.35 -8.34 9.42
N LYS A 40 2.82 -9.40 10.10
CA LYS A 40 2.24 -10.76 9.96
C LYS A 40 0.76 -10.79 10.32
N LYS A 41 0.37 -10.18 11.45
CA LYS A 41 -1.04 -10.07 11.84
C LYS A 41 -1.90 -9.31 10.82
N ASN A 42 -1.37 -8.22 10.25
CA ASN A 42 -2.07 -7.48 9.20
C ASN A 42 -2.23 -8.30 7.91
N PHE A 43 -1.25 -9.16 7.59
CA PHE A 43 -1.30 -10.06 6.44
C PHE A 43 -2.37 -11.14 6.61
N GLU A 44 -2.46 -11.74 7.80
CA GLU A 44 -3.52 -12.69 8.16
C GLU A 44 -4.91 -12.06 8.02
N ASP A 45 -5.10 -10.84 8.55
CA ASP A 45 -6.36 -10.09 8.41
C ASP A 45 -6.74 -9.86 6.94
N MET A 46 -5.76 -9.54 6.09
CA MET A 46 -5.94 -9.33 4.66
C MET A 46 -6.36 -10.62 3.94
N ASN A 47 -5.73 -11.75 4.29
CA ASN A 47 -5.98 -13.06 3.67
C ASN A 47 -7.37 -13.65 3.96
N ARG A 48 -8.11 -13.08 4.91
CA ARG A 48 -9.53 -13.42 5.14
C ARG A 48 -10.44 -13.03 3.96
N VAL A 49 -9.95 -12.19 3.04
CA VAL A 49 -10.69 -11.78 1.84
C VAL A 49 -10.19 -12.55 0.63
N LYS A 50 -11.12 -13.15 -0.11
CA LYS A 50 -10.82 -13.89 -1.35
C LYS A 50 -10.03 -12.99 -2.34
N PRO A 51 -8.86 -13.44 -2.82
CA PRO A 51 -8.11 -12.75 -3.87
C PRO A 51 -8.93 -12.63 -5.16
N ILE A 52 -8.79 -11.50 -5.84
CA ILE A 52 -9.40 -11.21 -7.14
C ILE A 52 -8.34 -10.60 -8.05
N ASP A 53 -8.46 -10.84 -9.35
CA ASP A 53 -7.56 -10.26 -10.33
C ASP A 53 -7.71 -8.75 -10.43
N LEU A 54 -6.57 -8.06 -10.43
CA LEU A 54 -6.46 -6.61 -10.51
C LEU A 54 -5.47 -6.27 -11.62
N HIS A 55 -5.89 -5.42 -12.56
CA HIS A 55 -5.09 -5.09 -13.75
C HIS A 55 -4.55 -3.66 -13.76
N SER A 56 -4.91 -2.84 -12.78
CA SER A 56 -4.35 -1.48 -12.67
C SER A 56 -2.90 -1.58 -12.23
N ASN A 57 -1.98 -0.91 -12.93
CA ASN A 57 -0.56 -0.80 -12.58
C ASN A 57 -0.32 -0.54 -11.08
N TYR A 58 -0.94 0.50 -10.52
CA TYR A 58 -0.93 0.76 -9.07
C TYR A 58 -1.29 -0.43 -8.18
N LEU A 59 -2.30 -1.22 -8.55
CA LEU A 59 -2.76 -2.36 -7.75
C LEU A 59 -1.82 -3.56 -7.89
N ILE A 60 -1.17 -3.70 -9.06
CA ILE A 60 -0.10 -4.68 -9.28
C ILE A 60 1.09 -4.32 -8.39
N ASN A 61 1.58 -3.08 -8.48
CA ASN A 61 2.67 -2.56 -7.65
C ASN A 61 2.36 -2.65 -6.14
N LEU A 62 1.10 -2.46 -5.75
CA LEU A 62 0.67 -2.62 -4.36
C LEU A 62 0.81 -4.07 -3.90
N LYS A 63 0.45 -5.05 -4.74
CA LYS A 63 0.67 -6.48 -4.45
C LYS A 63 2.15 -6.81 -4.39
N ASP A 64 2.96 -6.25 -5.28
CA ASP A 64 4.41 -6.48 -5.29
C ASP A 64 5.08 -5.94 -4.02
N PHE A 65 4.66 -4.76 -3.54
CA PHE A 65 5.09 -4.22 -2.25
C PHE A 65 4.72 -5.16 -1.09
N ILE A 66 3.50 -5.70 -1.09
CA ILE A 66 3.05 -6.64 -0.06
C ILE A 66 3.91 -7.92 -0.09
N ASN A 67 4.12 -8.51 -1.26
CA ASN A 67 4.94 -9.69 -1.43
C ASN A 67 6.38 -9.47 -0.96
N LYS A 68 6.99 -8.34 -1.35
CA LYS A 68 8.34 -7.96 -0.92
C LYS A 68 8.42 -7.76 0.60
N THR A 69 7.42 -7.07 1.19
CA THR A 69 7.33 -6.92 2.64
C THR A 69 7.30 -8.29 3.32
N MET A 70 6.50 -9.23 2.82
CA MET A 70 6.41 -10.58 3.37
C MET A 70 7.72 -11.36 3.23
N GLN A 71 8.44 -11.21 2.12
CA GLN A 71 9.75 -11.82 1.92
C GLN A 71 10.75 -11.32 2.98
N TYR A 72 10.84 -10.00 3.18
CA TYR A 72 11.75 -9.40 4.16
C TYR A 72 11.43 -9.81 5.60
N ILE A 73 10.16 -9.82 6.02
CA ILE A 73 9.83 -10.18 7.41
C ILE A 73 9.91 -11.70 7.69
N ASN A 74 9.97 -12.52 6.65
CA ASN A 74 10.13 -13.97 6.79
C ASN A 74 11.59 -14.37 6.89
N ASN A 75 12.48 -13.64 6.22
CA ASN A 75 13.93 -13.83 6.27
C ASN A 75 14.62 -12.47 6.49
N PRO A 76 14.49 -11.86 7.67
CA PRO A 76 15.05 -10.54 7.93
C PRO A 76 16.56 -10.61 8.13
N SER A 77 17.29 -9.59 7.65
CA SER A 77 18.65 -9.30 8.13
C SER A 77 18.66 -8.98 9.62
N ASP A 78 19.84 -8.89 10.24
CA ASP A 78 19.97 -8.66 11.68
C ASP A 78 19.43 -7.28 12.11
N ASP A 79 19.79 -6.20 11.41
CA ASP A 79 19.38 -4.83 11.73
C ASP A 79 18.11 -4.35 10.99
N PHE A 80 17.74 -4.99 9.87
CA PHE A 80 16.60 -4.64 9.03
C PHE A 80 16.65 -3.23 8.41
N GLU A 81 17.79 -2.56 8.43
CA GLU A 81 17.92 -1.17 7.98
C GLU A 81 17.78 -1.05 6.45
N ASP A 82 18.45 -1.93 5.71
CA ASP A 82 18.39 -1.95 4.25
C ASP A 82 16.98 -2.32 3.75
N GLU A 83 16.36 -3.35 4.33
CA GLU A 83 14.98 -3.72 4.01
C GLU A 83 14.02 -2.58 4.29
N ARG A 84 14.16 -1.91 5.44
CA ARG A 84 13.34 -0.75 5.80
C ARG A 84 13.50 0.38 4.79
N ALA A 85 14.73 0.71 4.41
CA ALA A 85 15.01 1.76 3.42
C ALA A 85 14.38 1.43 2.05
N VAL A 86 14.49 0.18 1.60
CA VAL A 86 13.87 -0.29 0.35
C VAL A 86 12.34 -0.20 0.43
N LEU A 87 11.73 -0.67 1.51
CA LEU A 87 10.27 -0.62 1.68
C LEU A 87 9.76 0.82 1.75
N LEU A 88 10.46 1.73 2.43
CA LEU A 88 10.10 3.15 2.47
C LEU A 88 10.19 3.80 1.08
N LYS A 89 11.23 3.47 0.30
CA LYS A 89 11.38 3.94 -1.09
C LYS A 89 10.22 3.47 -1.96
N ASP A 90 9.89 2.19 -1.91
CA ASP A 90 8.79 1.61 -2.69
C ASP A 90 7.43 2.21 -2.29
N ALA A 91 7.20 2.39 -0.99
CA ALA A 91 5.99 3.03 -0.49
C ALA A 91 5.84 4.48 -0.98
N ASN A 92 6.95 5.24 -1.02
CA ASN A 92 6.95 6.59 -1.57
C ASN A 92 6.62 6.60 -3.07
N LEU A 93 7.11 5.63 -3.85
CA LEU A 93 6.76 5.49 -5.27
C LEU A 93 5.28 5.17 -5.46
N LEU A 94 4.72 4.27 -4.64
CA LEU A 94 3.29 3.95 -4.65
C LEU A 94 2.41 5.16 -4.31
N GLN A 95 2.79 5.94 -3.28
CA GLN A 95 2.07 7.17 -2.93
C GLN A 95 2.11 8.19 -4.08
N LYS A 96 3.27 8.35 -4.75
CA LYS A 96 3.39 9.21 -5.94
C LYS A 96 2.49 8.74 -7.08
N GLU A 97 2.44 7.43 -7.37
CA GLU A 97 1.58 6.88 -8.42
C GLU A 97 0.09 7.11 -8.10
N LYS A 98 -0.32 6.87 -6.85
CA LYS A 98 -1.69 7.12 -6.37
C LYS A 98 -2.08 8.58 -6.57
N ASN A 99 -1.21 9.50 -6.16
CA ASN A 99 -1.45 10.95 -6.25
C ASN A 99 -1.51 11.45 -7.71
N LYS A 100 -0.70 10.89 -8.63
CA LYS A 100 -0.77 11.23 -10.07
C LYS A 100 -2.17 11.00 -10.66
N LYS A 101 -2.86 9.92 -10.24
CA LYS A 101 -4.22 9.63 -10.71
C LYS A 101 -5.25 10.60 -10.12
N THR A 102 -5.08 11.00 -8.86
CA THR A 102 -5.96 11.97 -8.18
C THR A 102 -5.81 13.37 -8.77
N TYR A 103 -4.57 13.84 -8.94
CA TYR A 103 -4.28 15.17 -9.49
C TYR A 103 -4.85 15.38 -10.90
N LYS A 104 -4.70 14.39 -11.79
CA LYS A 104 -5.32 14.43 -13.13
C LYS A 104 -6.85 14.61 -13.04
N LYS A 105 -7.52 13.92 -12.12
CA LYS A 105 -8.97 14.05 -11.92
C LYS A 105 -9.39 15.43 -11.40
N GLU A 106 -8.62 16.01 -10.48
CA GLU A 106 -8.94 17.34 -9.92
C GLU A 106 -8.78 18.46 -10.96
N LYS A 107 -7.76 18.38 -11.84
CA LYS A 107 -7.60 19.34 -12.94
C LYS A 107 -8.83 19.41 -13.86
N HIS A 108 -9.47 18.26 -14.13
CA HIS A 108 -10.71 18.21 -14.93
C HIS A 108 -11.97 18.68 -14.18
N LYS A 109 -11.91 18.82 -12.85
CA LYS A 109 -13.00 19.46 -12.09
C LYS A 109 -12.90 20.99 -12.14
N LYS A 110 -11.68 21.54 -12.15
CA LYS A 110 -11.43 22.99 -12.16
C LYS A 110 -11.68 23.65 -13.52
N SER A 111 -11.71 22.91 -14.62
CA SER A 111 -11.97 23.48 -15.96
C SER A 111 -13.42 23.95 -16.19
N LYS A 112 -14.32 23.85 -15.19
CA LYS A 112 -15.69 24.37 -15.26
C LYS A 112 -15.88 25.76 -14.65
N PHE A 113 -14.87 26.30 -13.97
CA PHE A 113 -14.90 27.66 -13.43
C PHE A 113 -13.93 28.51 -14.24
N ASN A 114 -14.47 29.16 -15.26
CA ASN A 114 -13.84 30.31 -15.90
C ASN A 114 -14.14 31.47 -14.94
N ASP A 115 -13.27 31.73 -13.97
CA ASP A 115 -13.32 32.96 -13.19
C ASP A 115 -12.96 34.08 -14.17
N GLY A 116 -13.99 34.60 -14.84
CA GLY A 116 -13.90 35.81 -15.64
C GLY A 116 -13.40 36.94 -14.75
N TYR A 117 -12.39 37.65 -15.26
CA TYR A 117 -12.01 38.97 -14.82
C TYR A 117 -13.22 39.91 -14.77
#